data_AF-A0A645AI84-F1
#
_entry.id   AF-A0A645AI84-F1
#
_cell.length_a   1.000
_cell.length_b   1.000
_cell.length_c   1.000
_cell.angle_alpha   90.00
_cell.angle_beta   90.00
_cell.angle_gamma   90.00
#
_symmetry.space_group_name_H-M   'P 1'
#
loop_
_entity.id
_entity.type
_entity.pdbx_description
1 polymer ?
#
loop_
_entity_poly.entity_id
_entity_poly.type
_entity_poly.pdbx_seq_one_letter_code
_entity_poly.pdbx_strand_id
1 'polypeptide(L)'
;MGDHALTFGQFSAGLSKRFILDRPRVGFLVLSADKRYLSGTATYTHSANTGKEFDLYNNKPLFRYNSYMGFYRIFYLNLERISEIRPLPMGTIVLGALLSRAKALFVQKNEKKALPPVGQALFTQLDSLKFLCYYDEKGEARLFPVVQATSAGSDRIALAGIPFGGELKKIPDGAKASILCLNLKMESVLVKGRYTKGVLEIERVYNSMPPKMEYIYPRSESIEPVRSF
;
A
#
# COMPACT_ATOMS: atom_id res chain seq x y z
N MET A 1 -23.18 5.59 15.60
CA MET A 1 -22.45 4.37 15.21
C MET A 1 -21.79 3.81 16.45
N GLY A 2 -22.00 2.53 16.75
CA GLY A 2 -21.36 1.88 17.91
C GLY A 2 -19.85 1.72 17.71
N ASP A 3 -19.16 1.28 18.74
CA ASP A 3 -17.69 1.17 18.84
C ASP A 3 -17.02 0.23 17.81
N HIS A 4 -17.80 -0.36 16.90
CA HIS A 4 -17.36 -1.33 15.88
C HIS A 4 -17.44 -0.80 14.45
N ALA A 5 -17.78 0.46 14.22
CA ALA A 5 -17.88 1.03 12.87
C ALA A 5 -16.59 1.76 12.47
N LEU A 6 -15.98 1.33 11.37
CA LEU A 6 -14.89 2.05 10.70
C LEU A 6 -15.46 2.75 9.46
N THR A 7 -15.15 4.03 9.28
CA THR A 7 -15.52 4.79 8.09
C THR A 7 -14.31 5.41 7.43
N PHE A 8 -14.36 5.56 6.10
CA PHE A 8 -13.40 6.40 5.40
C PHE A 8 -14.04 7.10 4.19
N GLY A 9 -13.61 8.33 3.91
CA GLY A 9 -14.03 9.07 2.73
C GLY A 9 -13.18 8.75 1.49
N GLN A 10 -13.81 8.67 0.33
CA GLN A 10 -13.12 8.51 -0.94
C GLN A 10 -12.46 9.83 -1.36
N PHE A 11 -11.18 9.97 -1.04
CA PHE A 11 -10.36 11.11 -1.50
C PHE A 11 -9.76 10.88 -2.90
N SER A 12 -9.38 9.64 -3.21
CA SER A 12 -8.79 9.27 -4.50
C SER A 12 -9.58 8.15 -5.19
N ALA A 13 -9.59 8.20 -6.52
CA ALA A 13 -10.08 7.14 -7.38
C ALA A 13 -8.99 6.06 -7.58
N GLY A 14 -9.41 4.88 -8.03
CA GLY A 14 -8.50 3.78 -8.35
C GLY A 14 -9.15 2.41 -8.15
N LEU A 15 -8.46 1.36 -8.59
CA LEU A 15 -9.00 0.00 -8.58
C LEU A 15 -9.32 -0.51 -7.17
N SER A 16 -8.71 0.06 -6.12
CA SER A 16 -9.00 -0.29 -4.72
C SER A 16 -10.49 -0.13 -4.37
N LYS A 17 -11.16 0.87 -4.94
CA LYS A 17 -12.59 1.15 -4.70
C LYS A 17 -13.51 0.14 -5.38
N ARG A 18 -13.06 -0.50 -6.46
CA ARG A 18 -13.74 -1.66 -7.07
C ARG A 18 -13.44 -2.93 -6.28
N PHE A 19 -12.17 -3.16 -5.93
CA PHE A 19 -11.76 -4.38 -5.25
C PHE A 19 -12.37 -4.54 -3.86
N ILE A 20 -12.65 -3.45 -3.13
CA ILE A 20 -13.34 -3.54 -1.84
C ILE A 20 -14.80 -3.99 -1.97
N LEU A 21 -15.45 -3.74 -3.12
CA LEU A 21 -16.81 -4.23 -3.39
C LEU A 21 -16.79 -5.73 -3.74
N ASP A 22 -15.81 -6.14 -4.55
CA ASP A 22 -15.66 -7.54 -4.97
C ASP A 22 -15.09 -8.43 -3.84
N ARG A 23 -14.27 -7.86 -2.96
CA ARG A 23 -13.57 -8.52 -1.84
C ARG A 23 -13.71 -7.66 -0.58
N PRO A 24 -14.80 -7.85 0.18
CA PRO A 24 -15.16 -6.93 1.25
C PRO A 24 -14.27 -7.04 2.50
N ARG A 25 -13.60 -8.17 2.71
CA ARG A 25 -12.64 -8.34 3.81
C ARG A 25 -11.34 -7.61 3.48
N VAL A 26 -11.02 -6.57 4.25
CA VAL A 26 -9.86 -5.70 4.01
C VAL A 26 -8.94 -5.61 5.22
N GLY A 27 -7.66 -5.40 4.95
CA GLY A 27 -6.68 -4.93 5.94
C GLY A 27 -6.49 -3.43 5.81
N PHE A 28 -6.37 -2.74 6.92
CA PHE A 28 -6.11 -1.30 6.95
C PHE A 28 -4.95 -0.98 7.90
N LEU A 29 -4.29 0.15 7.63
CA LEU A 29 -3.23 0.70 8.46
C LEU A 29 -3.43 2.20 8.51
N VAL A 30 -3.38 2.75 9.71
CA VAL A 30 -3.40 4.19 9.96
C VAL A 30 -2.02 4.57 10.46
N LEU A 31 -1.41 5.57 9.83
CA LEU A 31 -0.15 6.17 10.25
C LEU A 31 -0.39 7.65 10.51
N SER A 32 -0.02 8.12 11.69
CA SER A 32 -0.09 9.52 12.08
C SER A 32 1.19 10.28 11.74
N ALA A 33 1.13 11.61 11.77
CA ALA A 33 2.27 12.48 11.45
C ALA A 33 3.45 12.33 12.43
N ASP A 34 3.19 11.96 13.68
CA ASP A 34 4.16 11.61 14.72
C ASP A 34 4.73 10.19 14.58
N LYS A 35 4.52 9.55 13.41
CA LYS A 35 5.04 8.21 13.08
C LYS A 35 4.55 7.11 14.02
N ARG A 36 3.34 7.24 14.54
CA ARG A 36 2.64 6.17 15.25
C ARG A 36 1.68 5.49 14.30
N TYR A 37 1.58 4.17 14.40
CA TYR A 37 0.71 3.41 13.53
C TYR A 37 -0.11 2.40 14.31
N LEU A 38 -1.25 2.07 13.72
CA LEU A 38 -2.06 0.90 14.06
C LEU A 38 -2.44 0.20 12.76
N SER A 39 -2.72 -1.09 12.84
CA SER A 39 -3.30 -1.85 11.75
C SER A 39 -4.45 -2.73 12.24
N GLY A 40 -5.31 -3.14 11.32
CA GLY A 40 -6.48 -3.92 11.64
C GLY A 40 -7.11 -4.58 10.42
N THR A 41 -8.19 -5.31 10.67
CA THR A 41 -9.05 -5.90 9.65
C THR A 41 -10.47 -5.40 9.82
N ALA A 42 -11.14 -5.22 8.70
CA ALA A 42 -12.53 -4.78 8.66
C ALA A 42 -13.23 -5.41 7.46
N THR A 43 -14.54 -5.56 7.56
CA THR A 43 -15.38 -6.04 6.45
C THR A 43 -16.26 -4.91 5.95
N TYR A 44 -16.11 -4.58 4.67
CA TYR A 44 -16.96 -3.61 3.99
C TYR A 44 -18.43 -4.00 4.05
N THR A 45 -19.28 -3.01 4.33
CA THR A 45 -20.73 -3.21 4.42
C THR A 45 -21.46 -2.51 3.28
N HIS A 46 -21.29 -1.19 3.19
CA HIS A 46 -22.02 -0.35 2.24
C HIS A 46 -21.29 0.99 2.09
N SER A 47 -21.70 1.77 1.10
CA SER A 47 -21.21 3.12 0.89
C SER A 47 -22.38 4.08 0.76
N ALA A 48 -22.24 5.30 1.26
CA ALA A 48 -23.25 6.34 1.12
C ALA A 48 -22.66 7.63 0.55
N ASN A 49 -23.49 8.35 -0.19
CA ASN A 49 -23.18 9.65 -0.76
C ASN A 49 -23.95 10.78 -0.06
N THR A 50 -24.65 10.47 1.04
CA THR A 50 -25.41 11.38 1.90
C THR A 50 -25.42 10.82 3.34
N GLY A 51 -25.83 11.62 4.31
CA GLY A 51 -26.02 11.21 5.70
C GLY A 51 -25.02 11.81 6.68
N LYS A 52 -25.16 11.47 7.97
CA LYS A 52 -24.45 12.13 9.07
C LYS A 52 -22.93 12.10 8.91
N GLU A 53 -22.35 10.95 8.57
CA GLU A 53 -20.91 10.82 8.39
C GLU A 53 -20.45 11.53 7.11
N PHE A 54 -21.26 11.51 6.04
CA PHE A 54 -20.98 12.29 4.83
C PHE A 54 -20.90 13.79 5.15
N ASP A 55 -21.85 14.31 5.91
CA ASP A 55 -21.86 15.72 6.34
C ASP A 55 -20.69 16.03 7.27
N LEU A 56 -20.38 15.12 8.20
CA LEU A 56 -19.26 15.29 9.15
C LEU A 56 -17.92 15.37 8.41
N TYR A 57 -17.69 14.49 7.43
CA TYR A 57 -16.45 14.49 6.65
C TYR A 57 -16.30 15.77 5.81
N ASN A 58 -17.37 16.20 5.15
CA ASN A 58 -17.36 17.43 4.33
C ASN A 58 -17.29 18.72 5.17
N ASN A 59 -17.71 18.71 6.44
CA ASN A 59 -17.60 19.85 7.35
C ASN A 59 -16.24 20.00 8.03
N LYS A 60 -15.31 19.04 7.88
CA LYS A 60 -13.96 19.18 8.43
C LYS A 60 -13.22 20.36 7.77
N PRO A 61 -12.40 21.13 8.52
CA PRO A 61 -11.76 22.36 8.01
C PRO A 61 -11.01 22.18 6.68
N LEU A 62 -10.36 21.03 6.48
CA LEU A 62 -9.61 20.73 5.27
C LEU A 62 -10.48 20.64 4.00
N PHE A 63 -11.74 20.22 4.14
CA PHE A 63 -12.63 19.93 3.01
C PHE A 63 -13.75 20.96 2.86
N ARG A 64 -14.16 21.58 3.96
CA ARG A 64 -15.28 22.56 4.00
C ARG A 64 -15.07 23.77 3.09
N TYR A 65 -13.83 24.23 2.95
CA TYR A 65 -13.48 25.42 2.18
C TYR A 65 -12.87 25.11 0.81
N ASN A 66 -12.93 23.85 0.37
CA ASN A 66 -12.37 23.43 -0.89
C ASN A 66 -13.47 22.89 -1.81
N SER A 67 -13.92 23.70 -2.76
CA SER A 67 -14.98 23.37 -3.73
C SER A 67 -14.67 22.14 -4.60
N TYR A 68 -13.42 21.66 -4.63
CA TYR A 68 -12.96 20.53 -5.44
C TYR A 68 -12.51 19.30 -4.61
N MET A 69 -12.47 19.41 -3.28
CA MET A 69 -12.02 18.31 -2.39
C MET A 69 -13.12 17.78 -1.47
N GLY A 70 -14.40 18.00 -1.81
CA GLY A 70 -15.49 17.33 -1.11
C GLY A 70 -15.41 15.81 -1.28
N PHE A 71 -15.78 15.07 -0.23
CA PHE A 71 -15.93 13.62 -0.33
C PHE A 71 -17.21 13.30 -1.08
N TYR A 72 -17.08 12.62 -2.22
CA TYR A 72 -18.24 12.15 -2.99
C TYR A 72 -18.91 10.92 -2.38
N ARG A 73 -18.16 10.09 -1.66
CA ARG A 73 -18.62 8.81 -1.12
C ARG A 73 -17.91 8.45 0.18
N ILE A 74 -18.68 8.02 1.17
CA ILE A 74 -18.18 7.44 2.42
C ILE A 74 -18.35 5.93 2.37
N PHE A 75 -17.31 5.22 2.75
CA PHE A 75 -17.31 3.77 2.89
C PHE A 75 -17.48 3.41 4.36
N TYR A 76 -18.38 2.45 4.63
CA TYR A 76 -18.65 1.91 5.95
C TYR A 76 -18.17 0.47 6.03
N LEU A 77 -17.52 0.14 7.14
CA LEU A 77 -16.94 -1.16 7.40
C LEU A 77 -17.21 -1.55 8.86
N ASN A 78 -17.43 -2.85 9.08
CA ASN A 78 -17.44 -3.45 10.41
C ASN A 78 -16.01 -3.76 10.81
N LEU A 79 -15.54 -3.18 11.92
CA LEU A 79 -14.23 -3.41 12.48
C LEU A 79 -14.16 -4.79 13.14
N GLU A 80 -13.25 -5.65 12.69
CA GLU A 80 -13.08 -7.00 13.22
C GLU A 80 -11.94 -7.07 14.23
N ARG A 81 -10.80 -6.46 13.90
CA ARG A 81 -9.62 -6.43 14.77
C ARG A 81 -8.88 -5.11 14.58
N ILE A 82 -8.37 -4.58 15.67
CA ILE A 82 -7.44 -3.45 15.68
C ILE A 82 -6.28 -3.76 16.60
N SER A 83 -5.08 -3.37 16.18
CA SER A 83 -3.89 -3.42 17.04
C SER A 83 -3.78 -2.14 17.87
N GLU A 84 -2.96 -2.20 18.91
CA GLU A 84 -2.58 -1.02 19.69
C GLU A 84 -1.79 -0.03 18.84
N ILE A 85 -1.85 1.24 19.23
CA ILE A 85 -1.08 2.31 18.60
C ILE A 85 0.38 2.22 19.05
N ARG A 86 1.29 1.98 18.10
CA ARG A 86 2.73 1.82 18.38
C ARG A 86 3.58 2.80 17.57
N PRO A 87 4.69 3.32 18.10
CA PRO A 87 5.61 4.14 17.32
C PRO A 87 6.35 3.28 16.28
N LEU A 88 6.70 3.89 15.14
CA LEU A 88 7.63 3.28 14.20
C LEU A 88 9.04 3.23 14.82
N PRO A 89 9.71 2.06 14.83
CA PRO A 89 11.02 1.90 15.44
C PRO A 89 12.12 2.49 14.53
N MET A 90 12.23 3.83 14.48
CA MET A 90 13.05 4.54 13.49
C MET A 90 14.53 4.12 13.50
N GLY A 91 15.15 3.94 14.67
CA GLY A 91 16.55 3.50 14.74
C GLY A 91 16.76 2.13 14.09
N THR A 92 15.84 1.20 14.34
CA THR A 92 15.87 -0.13 13.73
C THR A 92 15.53 -0.09 12.24
N ILE A 93 14.63 0.82 11.80
CA ILE A 93 14.35 1.06 10.38
C ILE A 93 15.63 1.46 9.64
N VAL A 94 16.41 2.39 10.17
CA VAL A 94 17.66 2.85 9.55
C VAL A 94 18.65 1.69 9.41
N LEU A 95 18.89 0.94 10.48
CA LEU A 95 19.77 -0.24 10.43
C LEU A 95 19.25 -1.29 9.44
N GLY A 96 17.95 -1.56 9.48
CA GLY A 96 17.28 -2.46 8.56
C GLY A 96 17.45 -2.04 7.11
N ALA A 97 17.40 -0.74 6.81
CA ALA A 97 17.54 -0.26 5.45
C ALA A 97 18.96 -0.41 4.92
N LEU A 98 19.98 -0.21 5.76
CA LEU A 98 21.38 -0.50 5.38
C LEU A 98 21.56 -2.00 5.07
N LEU A 99 21.02 -2.88 5.90
CA LEU A 99 21.05 -4.33 5.66
C LEU A 99 20.26 -4.73 4.41
N SER A 100 19.10 -4.11 4.17
CA SER A 100 18.31 -4.33 2.94
C SER A 100 19.10 -3.93 1.70
N ARG A 101 19.86 -2.82 1.75
CA ARG A 101 20.72 -2.37 0.66
C ARG A 101 21.88 -3.32 0.41
N ALA A 102 22.54 -3.81 1.46
CA ALA A 102 23.57 -4.83 1.31
C ALA A 102 23.00 -6.10 0.67
N LYS A 103 21.84 -6.58 1.16
CA LYS A 103 21.12 -7.71 0.57
C LYS A 103 20.74 -7.47 -0.89
N ALA A 104 20.29 -6.26 -1.22
CA ALA A 104 19.88 -5.89 -2.57
C ALA A 104 20.99 -6.08 -3.61
N LEU A 105 22.25 -5.85 -3.24
CA LEU A 105 23.41 -6.11 -4.11
C LEU A 105 23.56 -7.59 -4.48
N PHE A 106 23.25 -8.51 -3.55
CA PHE A 106 23.37 -9.95 -3.78
C PHE A 106 22.18 -10.56 -4.51
N VAL A 107 21.00 -9.95 -4.41
CA VAL A 107 19.75 -10.48 -4.98
C VAL A 107 19.25 -9.69 -6.19
N GLN A 108 20.05 -8.74 -6.68
CA GLN A 108 19.70 -7.82 -7.75
C GLN A 108 19.24 -8.56 -9.01
N LYS A 109 18.16 -8.08 -9.65
CA LYS A 109 17.66 -8.64 -10.91
C LYS A 109 17.05 -7.56 -11.82
N ASN A 110 17.35 -7.64 -13.12
CA ASN A 110 16.96 -6.64 -14.12
C ASN A 110 16.49 -7.20 -15.48
N GLU A 111 16.11 -8.48 -15.54
CA GLU A 111 15.73 -9.16 -16.78
C GLU A 111 14.42 -8.62 -17.35
N LYS A 112 13.39 -8.50 -16.51
CA LYS A 112 12.03 -8.14 -16.92
C LYS A 112 11.80 -6.64 -16.99
N LYS A 113 12.67 -5.86 -16.33
CA LYS A 113 12.57 -4.40 -16.19
C LYS A 113 11.20 -3.97 -15.66
N ALA A 114 10.69 -4.70 -14.66
CA ALA A 114 9.32 -4.55 -14.20
C ALA A 114 9.04 -3.18 -13.55
N LEU A 115 9.97 -2.70 -12.74
CA LEU A 115 9.89 -1.42 -12.04
C LEU A 115 10.66 -0.32 -12.81
N PRO A 116 10.00 0.77 -13.23
CA PRO A 116 10.67 1.88 -13.91
C PRO A 116 11.67 2.59 -12.99
N PRO A 117 12.63 3.36 -13.54
CA PRO A 117 13.66 4.05 -12.75
C PRO A 117 13.11 4.94 -11.63
N VAL A 118 12.00 5.66 -11.88
CA VAL A 118 11.33 6.49 -10.86
C VAL A 118 10.82 5.63 -9.69
N GLY A 119 10.25 4.45 -10.00
CA GLY A 119 9.82 3.50 -8.96
C GLY A 119 11.01 2.96 -8.16
N GLN A 120 12.11 2.61 -8.83
CA GLN A 120 13.34 2.15 -8.15
C GLN A 120 13.91 3.22 -7.22
N ALA A 121 13.95 4.47 -7.67
CA ALA A 121 14.38 5.61 -6.87
C ALA A 121 13.47 5.82 -5.64
N LEU A 122 12.15 5.77 -5.83
CA LEU A 122 11.19 5.89 -4.73
C LEU A 122 11.36 4.77 -3.70
N PHE A 123 11.58 3.52 -4.13
CA PHE A 123 11.85 2.41 -3.21
C PHE A 123 13.21 2.52 -2.51
N THR A 124 14.18 3.24 -3.07
CA THR A 124 15.51 3.40 -2.47
C THR A 124 15.56 4.49 -1.39
N GLN A 125 14.62 5.44 -1.46
CA GLN A 125 14.46 6.53 -0.48
C GLN A 125 14.10 5.99 0.92
N LEU A 126 14.71 6.58 1.96
CA LEU A 126 14.39 6.26 3.36
C LEU A 126 13.18 7.03 3.89
N ASP A 127 12.91 8.20 3.32
CA ASP A 127 11.75 9.04 3.60
C ASP A 127 10.49 8.55 2.90
N SER A 128 10.59 7.57 1.99
CA SER A 128 9.43 6.89 1.44
C SER A 128 8.88 5.82 2.40
N LEU A 129 7.59 5.94 2.68
CA LEU A 129 6.82 5.00 3.47
C LEU A 129 6.48 3.79 2.62
N LYS A 130 6.63 2.60 3.21
CA LYS A 130 6.42 1.34 2.52
C LYS A 130 5.59 0.42 3.41
N PHE A 131 4.56 -0.18 2.83
CA PHE A 131 3.62 -1.04 3.57
C PHE A 131 3.40 -2.35 2.80
N LEU A 132 3.64 -3.47 3.48
CA LEU A 132 3.49 -4.80 2.91
C LEU A 132 2.13 -5.36 3.31
N CYS A 133 1.41 -5.87 2.32
CA CYS A 133 0.16 -6.62 2.51
C CYS A 133 0.29 -8.02 1.92
N TYR A 134 -0.17 -9.03 2.66
CA TYR A 134 -0.42 -10.38 2.15
C TYR A 134 -1.68 -10.95 2.81
N TYR A 135 -2.23 -12.01 2.22
CA TYR A 135 -3.30 -12.79 2.84
C TYR A 135 -2.70 -14.04 3.47
N ASP A 136 -3.03 -14.31 4.73
CA ASP A 136 -2.62 -15.54 5.39
C ASP A 136 -3.44 -16.76 4.93
N GLU A 137 -3.13 -17.93 5.46
CA GLU A 137 -3.81 -19.20 5.13
C GLU A 137 -5.32 -19.17 5.46
N LYS A 138 -5.75 -18.31 6.39
CA LYS A 138 -7.16 -18.11 6.75
C LYS A 138 -7.85 -17.06 5.87
N GLY A 139 -7.14 -16.51 4.89
CA GLY A 139 -7.63 -15.45 4.03
C GLY A 139 -7.78 -14.11 4.74
N GLU A 140 -7.10 -13.89 5.87
CA GLU A 140 -7.06 -12.58 6.53
C GLU A 140 -5.95 -11.71 5.93
N ALA A 141 -6.28 -10.44 5.67
CA ALA A 141 -5.29 -9.46 5.26
C ALA A 141 -4.36 -9.11 6.43
N ARG A 142 -3.05 -9.24 6.21
CA ARG A 142 -1.99 -8.85 7.13
C ARG A 142 -1.25 -7.67 6.53
N LEU A 143 -1.34 -6.50 7.16
CA LEU A 143 -0.76 -5.25 6.69
C LEU A 143 0.13 -4.63 7.77
N PHE A 144 1.37 -4.33 7.43
CA PHE A 144 2.34 -3.71 8.34
C PHE A 144 3.42 -2.90 7.62
N PRO A 145 4.13 -1.99 8.33
CA PRO A 145 5.19 -1.18 7.75
C PRO A 145 6.43 -2.01 7.38
N VAL A 146 7.02 -1.71 6.23
CA VAL A 146 8.31 -2.26 5.75
C VAL A 146 9.20 -1.16 5.18
N VAL A 147 9.31 -0.03 5.92
CA VAL A 147 10.03 1.18 5.48
C VAL A 147 11.47 0.88 5.04
N GLN A 148 12.10 -0.14 5.63
CA GLN A 148 13.45 -0.60 5.28
C GLN A 148 13.57 -1.27 3.92
N ALA A 149 12.47 -1.62 3.26
CA ALA A 149 12.49 -2.29 1.97
C ALA A 149 13.17 -1.40 0.92
N THR A 150 13.93 -2.00 0.02
CA THR A 150 14.67 -1.26 -1.01
C THR A 150 14.64 -1.98 -2.35
N SER A 151 14.84 -1.25 -3.44
CA SER A 151 14.89 -1.85 -4.78
C SER A 151 16.15 -2.71 -4.94
N ALA A 152 16.00 -3.93 -5.43
CA ALA A 152 17.09 -4.83 -5.78
C ALA A 152 17.11 -5.02 -7.30
N GLY A 153 17.44 -3.94 -8.01
CA GLY A 153 17.23 -3.84 -9.45
C GLY A 153 15.78 -3.48 -9.79
N SER A 154 15.36 -3.84 -10.99
CA SER A 154 14.04 -3.52 -11.54
C SER A 154 13.00 -4.61 -11.32
N ASP A 155 13.41 -5.83 -10.95
CA ASP A 155 12.48 -6.96 -10.84
C ASP A 155 12.23 -7.42 -9.41
N ARG A 156 12.96 -6.88 -8.44
CA ARG A 156 12.93 -7.34 -7.05
C ARG A 156 12.94 -6.20 -6.04
N ILE A 157 12.28 -6.43 -4.91
CA ILE A 157 12.42 -5.61 -3.70
C ILE A 157 13.07 -6.47 -2.62
N ALA A 158 14.13 -5.97 -1.99
CA ALA A 158 14.83 -6.63 -0.89
C ALA A 158 14.40 -6.07 0.47
N LEU A 159 14.24 -6.97 1.44
CA LEU A 159 13.90 -6.68 2.81
C LEU A 159 14.87 -7.39 3.76
N ALA A 160 15.45 -6.62 4.68
CA ALA A 160 16.09 -7.15 5.88
C ALA A 160 15.03 -7.61 6.90
N GLY A 161 15.41 -8.58 7.73
CA GLY A 161 14.57 -9.10 8.81
C GLY A 161 14.40 -8.15 10.00
N ILE A 162 14.85 -6.90 9.90
CA ILE A 162 14.63 -5.87 10.91
C ILE A 162 14.25 -4.55 10.23
N PRO A 163 13.35 -3.75 10.84
CA PRO A 163 12.39 -4.15 11.86
C PRO A 163 11.33 -5.11 11.30
N PHE A 164 10.54 -5.71 12.18
CA PHE A 164 9.43 -6.62 11.81
C PHE A 164 9.83 -8.01 11.31
N GLY A 165 11.01 -8.52 11.68
CA GLY A 165 11.41 -9.90 11.36
C GLY A 165 10.43 -10.96 11.81
N GLY A 166 9.77 -10.76 12.96
CA GLY A 166 8.71 -11.64 13.43
C GLY A 166 7.51 -11.70 12.47
N GLU A 167 7.10 -10.58 11.89
CA GLU A 167 6.02 -10.55 10.90
C GLU A 167 6.48 -11.08 9.54
N LEU A 168 7.70 -10.71 9.11
CA LEU A 168 8.28 -11.18 7.85
C LEU A 168 8.48 -12.70 7.81
N LYS A 169 8.72 -13.34 8.96
CA LYS A 169 8.82 -14.81 9.09
C LYS A 169 7.47 -15.53 9.00
N LYS A 170 6.35 -14.83 9.26
CA LYS A 170 5.00 -15.40 9.15
C LYS A 170 4.48 -15.44 7.72
N ILE A 171 5.17 -14.77 6.78
CA ILE A 171 4.82 -14.82 5.37
C ILE A 171 5.30 -16.15 4.81
N PRO A 172 4.40 -17.01 4.27
CA PRO A 172 4.82 -18.24 3.63
C PRO A 172 5.73 -17.97 2.43
N ASP A 173 6.74 -18.81 2.22
CA ASP A 173 7.59 -18.72 1.03
C ASP A 173 6.74 -18.94 -0.24
N GLY A 174 6.93 -18.09 -1.24
CA GLY A 174 6.14 -18.06 -2.48
C GLY A 174 4.76 -17.38 -2.36
N ALA A 175 4.40 -16.85 -1.18
CA ALA A 175 3.13 -16.17 -0.96
C ALA A 175 2.99 -14.93 -1.85
N LYS A 176 1.76 -14.68 -2.30
CA LYS A 176 1.42 -13.43 -3.01
C LYS A 176 1.41 -12.29 -2.01
N ALA A 177 2.26 -11.30 -2.25
CA ALA A 177 2.34 -10.11 -1.44
C ALA A 177 2.36 -8.86 -2.32
N SER A 178 2.04 -7.72 -1.72
CA SER A 178 2.12 -6.42 -2.36
C SER A 178 2.80 -5.43 -1.44
N ILE A 179 3.59 -4.52 -2.00
CA ILE A 179 4.20 -3.42 -1.26
C ILE A 179 3.74 -2.12 -1.90
N LEU A 180 3.01 -1.31 -1.14
CA LEU A 180 2.72 0.07 -1.50
C LEU A 180 3.88 0.93 -1.02
N CYS A 181 4.51 1.68 -1.93
CA CYS A 181 5.51 2.68 -1.61
C CYS A 181 4.96 4.06 -1.93
N LEU A 182 5.08 5.00 -1.00
CA LEU A 182 4.70 6.39 -1.22
C LEU A 182 5.56 7.35 -0.40
N ASN A 183 5.60 8.62 -0.78
CA ASN A 183 6.25 9.68 -0.01
C ASN A 183 5.32 10.87 0.24
N LEU A 184 5.81 11.87 0.98
CA LEU A 184 5.05 13.09 1.29
C LEU A 184 4.91 14.04 0.10
N LYS A 185 5.60 13.77 -1.02
CA LYS A 185 5.44 14.50 -2.29
C LYS A 185 4.31 13.91 -3.15
N MET A 186 3.48 13.04 -2.58
CA MET A 186 2.37 12.36 -3.25
C MET A 186 2.81 11.43 -4.39
N GLU A 187 4.08 11.02 -4.41
CA GLU A 187 4.56 9.97 -5.31
C GLU A 187 4.19 8.62 -4.72
N SER A 188 3.65 7.72 -5.53
CA SER A 188 3.31 6.37 -5.09
C SER A 188 3.39 5.33 -6.19
N VAL A 189 3.76 4.10 -5.81
CA VAL A 189 3.68 2.93 -6.68
C VAL A 189 3.34 1.70 -5.86
N LEU A 190 2.50 0.84 -6.41
CA LEU A 190 2.14 -0.45 -5.81
C LEU A 190 2.78 -1.56 -6.62
N VAL A 191 3.67 -2.33 -5.99
CA VAL A 191 4.21 -3.56 -6.59
C VAL A 191 3.47 -4.78 -6.03
N LYS A 192 3.24 -5.77 -6.87
CA LYS A 192 2.64 -7.06 -6.49
C LYS A 192 3.54 -8.18 -7.01
N GLY A 193 3.70 -9.23 -6.23
CA GLY A 193 4.64 -10.29 -6.58
C GLY A 193 4.62 -11.46 -5.61
N ARG A 194 5.68 -12.26 -5.68
CA ARG A 194 5.88 -13.42 -4.80
C ARG A 194 6.99 -13.14 -3.81
N TYR A 195 6.69 -13.36 -2.54
CA TYR A 195 7.62 -13.16 -1.46
C TYR A 195 8.32 -14.47 -1.10
N THR A 196 9.64 -14.47 -1.06
CA THR A 196 10.46 -15.60 -0.61
C THR A 196 11.63 -15.06 0.20
N LYS A 197 11.76 -15.51 1.46
CA LYS A 197 12.92 -15.21 2.34
C LYS A 197 13.36 -13.73 2.34
N GLY A 198 12.42 -12.80 2.43
CA GLY A 198 12.70 -11.36 2.47
C GLY A 198 13.07 -10.75 1.12
N VAL A 199 12.66 -11.37 0.02
CA VAL A 199 12.75 -10.82 -1.33
C VAL A 199 11.36 -10.92 -1.96
N LEU A 200 10.87 -9.84 -2.55
CA LEU A 200 9.67 -9.84 -3.37
C LEU A 200 10.07 -9.80 -4.84
N GLU A 201 9.82 -10.87 -5.59
CA GLU A 201 9.94 -10.90 -7.05
C GLU A 201 8.68 -10.26 -7.65
N ILE A 202 8.85 -9.19 -8.42
CA ILE A 202 7.76 -8.39 -8.99
C ILE A 202 7.11 -9.15 -10.14
N GLU A 203 5.79 -9.30 -10.07
CA GLU A 203 4.94 -9.84 -11.13
C GLU A 203 4.07 -8.76 -11.77
N ARG A 204 3.67 -7.73 -11.02
CA ARG A 204 2.84 -6.62 -11.51
C ARG A 204 3.23 -5.32 -10.83
N VAL A 205 3.13 -4.22 -11.57
CA VAL A 205 3.28 -2.87 -11.04
C VAL A 205 2.05 -2.05 -11.39
N TYR A 206 1.46 -1.41 -10.39
CA TYR A 206 0.31 -0.54 -10.52
C TYR A 206 0.70 0.88 -10.15
N ASN A 207 0.49 1.81 -11.09
CA ASN A 207 0.60 3.22 -10.81
C ASN A 207 -0.66 3.65 -10.04
N SER A 208 -0.48 4.06 -8.77
CA SER A 208 -1.56 4.59 -7.93
C SER A 208 -1.67 6.11 -7.97
N MET A 209 -0.82 6.79 -8.75
CA MET A 209 -0.81 8.24 -8.86
C MET A 209 -1.80 8.74 -9.92
N PRO A 210 -2.48 9.88 -9.67
CA PRO A 210 -3.13 10.65 -10.72
C PRO A 210 -2.13 11.10 -11.81
N PRO A 211 -2.57 11.35 -13.06
CA PRO A 211 -3.93 11.23 -13.57
C PRO A 211 -4.28 9.84 -14.14
N LYS A 212 -3.29 8.94 -14.30
CA LYS A 212 -3.48 7.64 -14.97
C LYS A 212 -3.18 6.48 -14.03
N MET A 213 -4.22 6.01 -13.33
CA MET A 213 -4.13 4.93 -12.35
C MET A 213 -4.35 3.56 -13.01
N GLU A 214 -3.28 2.91 -13.45
CA GLU A 214 -3.33 1.65 -14.21
C GLU A 214 -2.18 0.70 -13.89
N TYR A 215 -2.29 -0.54 -14.37
CA TYR A 215 -1.13 -1.44 -14.38
C TYR A 215 -0.14 -1.00 -15.44
N ILE A 216 1.09 -0.74 -15.04
CA ILE A 216 2.20 -0.34 -15.92
C ILE A 216 3.16 -1.51 -16.21
N TYR A 217 2.99 -2.62 -15.48
CA TYR A 217 3.68 -3.88 -15.72
C TYR A 217 2.79 -5.09 -15.39
N PRO A 218 2.76 -6.14 -16.22
CA PRO A 218 3.44 -6.25 -17.53
C PRO A 218 2.93 -5.21 -18.51
N ARG A 219 3.81 -4.71 -19.38
CA ARG A 219 3.41 -3.74 -20.41
C ARG A 219 2.52 -4.47 -21.41
N SER A 220 1.37 -3.90 -21.74
CA SER A 220 0.62 -4.37 -22.92
C SER A 220 1.46 -3.99 -24.13
N GLU A 221 2.12 -4.95 -24.76
CA GLU A 221 2.96 -4.72 -25.95
C GLU A 221 2.13 -4.31 -27.19
N SER A 222 0.80 -4.33 -27.10
CA SER A 222 -0.10 -3.82 -28.14
C SER A 222 -0.23 -2.29 -28.04
N ILE A 223 0.71 -1.56 -28.65
CA ILE A 223 0.43 -0.19 -29.09
C ILE A 223 -0.55 -0.32 -30.26
N GLU A 224 -1.84 -0.27 -29.99
CA GLU A 224 -2.83 -0.22 -31.06
C GLU A 224 -2.94 1.21 -31.58
N PRO A 225 -2.82 1.43 -32.90
CA PRO A 225 -3.03 2.76 -33.48
C PRO A 225 -4.48 3.20 -33.22
N VAL A 226 -4.67 4.48 -32.89
CA VAL A 226 -6.01 5.07 -32.79
C VAL A 226 -6.64 5.03 -34.19
N ARG A 227 -7.63 4.15 -34.40
CA ARG A 227 -8.28 3.93 -35.70
C ARG A 227 -9.46 4.87 -35.99
N SER A 228 -9.92 5.62 -34.99
CA SER A 228 -10.97 6.63 -35.16
C SER A 228 -10.89 7.65 -34.03
N PHE A 229 -10.96 8.93 -34.39
CA PHE A 229 -11.19 10.05 -33.48
C PHE A 229 -12.69 10.33 -33.36
#